data_AF-C0ZFL0-F1
#
_entry.id   AF-C0ZFL0-F1
#
_cell.length_a   1.000
_cell.length_b   1.000
_cell.length_c   1.000
_cell.angle_alpha   90.00
_cell.angle_beta   90.00
_cell.angle_gamma   90.00
#
_symmetry.space_group_name_H-M   'P 1'
#
loop_
_entity.id
_entity.type
_entity.pdbx_description
1 polymer ?
#
loop_
_entity_poly.entity_id
_entity_poly.type
_entity_poly.pdbx_seq_one_letter_code
_entity_poly.pdbx_strand_id
1 'polypeptide(L)'
;MYNLWKYIQILKLTGKKEHEGDQLINLLDLQIKFNEVLKKKLTIEEFEQWVYVTPEIAEHYGHALYLELISLDFKGKYIDLDLEQLLTPVMPFGELEYRIIKEELELVASDTNDIDKVLDNIYENYCDGYSFLRFLGLSFALLGGSNGTLIINEGVRELLREEAKRLLRFIEVDKIRITGMFEYDDFRDSEYRIELTNVELMLRKLEEKIQEK
;
A
#
# COMPACT_ATOMS: atom_id res chain seq x y z
N MET A 1 16.34 27.19 -21.16
CA MET A 1 17.72 26.99 -20.64
C MET A 1 18.09 27.92 -19.46
N TYR A 2 17.12 28.50 -18.72
CA TYR A 2 17.38 29.56 -17.72
C TYR A 2 17.08 29.16 -16.26
N ASN A 3 16.65 27.92 -15.99
CA ASN A 3 16.22 27.49 -14.65
C ASN A 3 17.23 26.62 -13.89
N LEU A 4 18.21 25.99 -14.56
CA LEU A 4 19.25 25.19 -13.87
C LEU A 4 20.18 26.05 -13.00
N TRP A 5 20.48 27.27 -13.44
CA TRP A 5 21.42 28.15 -12.72
C TRP A 5 20.85 28.70 -11.40
N LYS A 6 19.53 28.91 -11.32
CA LYS A 6 18.88 29.30 -10.06
C LYS A 6 18.93 28.20 -9.00
N TYR A 7 18.78 26.93 -9.41
CA TYR A 7 18.82 25.78 -8.50
C TYR A 7 20.21 25.59 -7.87
N ILE A 8 21.27 25.71 -8.68
CA ILE A 8 22.67 25.65 -8.20
C ILE A 8 23.01 26.80 -7.23
N GLN A 9 22.37 27.96 -7.40
CA GLN A 9 22.62 29.14 -6.57
C GLN A 9 21.88 29.10 -5.22
N ILE A 10 20.74 28.41 -5.15
CA ILE A 10 20.02 28.15 -3.89
C ILE A 10 20.80 27.18 -3.00
N LEU A 11 21.36 26.10 -3.58
CA LEU A 11 22.15 25.10 -2.86
C LEU A 11 23.46 25.66 -2.25
N LYS A 12 24.02 26.73 -2.84
CA LYS A 12 25.25 27.37 -2.32
C LYS A 12 25.00 28.38 -1.19
N LEU A 13 23.76 28.82 -0.98
CA LEU A 13 23.43 29.90 -0.02
C LEU A 13 22.88 29.37 1.31
N THR A 14 22.43 28.12 1.39
CA THR A 14 21.94 27.51 2.62
C THR A 14 23.05 26.68 3.29
N GLY A 15 24.03 27.36 3.88
CA GLY A 15 25.02 26.75 4.76
C GLY A 15 24.39 26.21 6.06
N LYS A 16 23.67 25.09 5.97
CA LYS A 16 23.17 24.33 7.12
C LYS A 16 23.79 22.93 7.13
N LYS A 17 24.43 22.68 8.27
CA LYS A 17 25.22 21.53 8.67
C LYS A 17 24.60 20.18 8.32
N GLU A 18 25.44 19.34 7.72
CA GLU A 18 25.38 17.88 7.74
C GLU A 18 25.13 17.39 9.18
N HIS A 19 24.14 16.52 9.37
CA HIS A 19 24.13 15.35 10.27
C HIS A 19 22.70 14.80 10.44
N GLU A 20 22.34 13.85 9.59
CA GLU A 20 21.69 12.55 9.87
C GLU A 20 21.50 11.87 8.50
N GLY A 21 21.85 10.59 8.40
CA GLY A 21 22.38 9.99 7.16
C GLY A 21 21.41 9.99 5.97
N ASP A 22 21.91 10.42 4.81
CA ASP A 22 21.32 10.15 3.50
C ASP A 22 21.21 8.62 3.32
N GLN A 23 20.06 8.06 3.64
CA GLN A 23 19.69 6.76 3.10
C GLN A 23 19.39 6.98 1.62
N LEU A 24 20.26 6.44 0.76
CA LEU A 24 20.02 6.38 -0.68
C LEU A 24 18.64 5.72 -0.89
N ILE A 25 17.71 6.42 -1.53
CA ILE A 25 16.38 5.89 -1.85
C ILE A 25 16.58 4.64 -2.69
N ASN A 26 16.05 3.51 -2.24
CA ASN A 26 16.23 2.24 -2.93
C ASN A 26 15.09 2.00 -3.95
N LEU A 27 15.28 1.03 -4.85
CA LEU A 27 14.29 0.71 -5.89
C LEU A 27 12.88 0.43 -5.33
N LEU A 28 12.77 -0.24 -4.19
CA LEU A 28 11.47 -0.55 -3.58
C LEU A 28 10.78 0.73 -3.10
N ASP A 29 11.50 1.69 -2.52
CA ASP A 29 10.94 2.97 -2.08
C ASP A 29 10.36 3.75 -3.28
N LEU A 30 11.06 3.74 -4.42
CA LEU A 30 10.57 4.34 -5.67
C LEU A 30 9.28 3.65 -6.16
N GLN A 31 9.27 2.31 -6.16
CA GLN A 31 8.11 1.52 -6.55
C GLN A 31 6.91 1.80 -5.66
N ILE A 32 7.11 1.90 -4.34
CA ILE A 32 6.05 2.25 -3.39
C ILE A 32 5.49 3.63 -3.74
N LYS A 33 6.34 4.64 -3.98
CA LYS A 33 5.88 6.00 -4.35
C LYS A 33 5.11 6.03 -5.67
N PHE A 34 5.57 5.31 -6.69
CA PHE A 34 4.83 5.15 -7.95
C PHE A 34 3.47 4.46 -7.72
N ASN A 35 3.43 3.43 -6.90
CA ASN A 35 2.18 2.74 -6.57
C ASN A 35 1.20 3.64 -5.80
N GLU A 36 1.68 4.44 -4.85
CA GLU A 36 0.86 5.36 -4.06
C GLU A 36 0.17 6.42 -4.93
N VAL A 37 0.87 6.99 -5.92
CA VAL A 37 0.24 7.97 -6.82
C VAL A 37 -0.77 7.30 -7.76
N LEU A 38 -0.47 6.10 -8.29
CA LEU A 38 -1.40 5.34 -9.13
C LEU A 38 -2.66 4.92 -8.38
N LYS A 39 -2.54 4.57 -7.09
CA LYS A 39 -3.65 4.27 -6.18
C LYS A 39 -4.34 5.53 -5.61
N LYS A 40 -3.91 6.74 -5.99
CA LYS A 40 -4.44 8.02 -5.49
C LYS A 40 -4.31 8.21 -3.97
N LYS A 41 -3.38 7.49 -3.34
CA LYS A 41 -3.00 7.67 -1.93
C LYS A 41 -2.04 8.85 -1.72
N LEU A 42 -1.38 9.28 -2.80
CA LEU A 42 -0.52 10.46 -2.84
C LEU A 42 -1.12 11.48 -3.81
N THR A 43 -1.17 12.75 -3.43
CA THR A 43 -1.68 13.79 -4.34
C THR A 43 -0.71 14.05 -5.49
N ILE A 44 -1.24 14.52 -6.62
CA ILE A 44 -0.42 14.87 -7.80
C ILE A 44 0.61 15.96 -7.47
N GLU A 45 0.25 16.93 -6.62
CA GLU A 45 1.17 17.99 -6.19
C GLU A 45 2.31 17.43 -5.33
N GLU A 46 2.00 16.55 -4.37
CA GLU A 46 3.02 15.90 -3.54
C GLU A 46 3.94 15.01 -4.39
N PHE A 47 3.37 14.27 -5.34
CA PHE A 47 4.13 13.45 -6.27
C PHE A 47 5.02 14.28 -7.20
N GLU A 48 4.53 15.40 -7.74
CA GLU A 48 5.32 16.33 -8.55
C GLU A 48 6.54 16.84 -7.78
N GLN A 49 6.33 17.32 -6.54
CA GLN A 49 7.43 17.81 -5.71
C GLN A 49 8.43 16.71 -5.40
N TRP A 50 7.96 15.50 -5.13
CA TRP A 50 8.81 14.33 -4.89
C TRP A 50 9.66 13.99 -6.13
N VAL A 51 9.06 13.92 -7.33
CA VAL A 51 9.78 13.67 -8.58
C VAL A 51 10.94 14.66 -8.78
N TYR A 52 10.73 15.95 -8.50
CA TYR A 52 11.77 16.97 -8.70
C TYR A 52 12.95 16.86 -7.73
N VAL A 53 12.80 16.17 -6.60
CA VAL A 53 13.85 16.02 -5.58
C VAL A 53 14.44 14.61 -5.53
N THR A 54 14.01 13.70 -6.40
CA THR A 54 14.44 12.29 -6.41
C THR A 54 15.18 11.93 -7.71
N PRO A 55 16.45 12.38 -7.87
CA PRO A 55 17.27 12.01 -9.03
C PRO A 55 17.58 10.50 -9.11
N GLU A 56 17.43 9.74 -8.02
CA GLU A 56 17.63 8.29 -7.93
C GLU A 56 16.73 7.52 -8.90
N ILE A 57 15.61 8.12 -9.34
CA ILE A 57 14.77 7.57 -10.43
C ILE A 57 15.61 7.32 -11.69
N ALA A 58 16.51 8.24 -12.04
CA ALA A 58 17.36 8.10 -13.22
C ALA A 58 18.39 6.98 -13.08
N GLU A 59 18.81 6.65 -11.86
CA GLU A 59 19.76 5.58 -11.56
C GLU A 59 19.10 4.20 -11.67
N HIS A 60 17.87 4.09 -11.16
CA HIS A 60 17.14 2.82 -11.10
C HIS A 60 16.32 2.50 -12.36
N TYR A 61 15.68 3.51 -12.96
CA TYR A 61 14.79 3.35 -14.11
C TYR A 61 15.35 3.95 -15.41
N GLY A 62 16.49 4.62 -15.33
CA GLY A 62 17.15 5.24 -16.48
C GLY A 62 16.72 6.70 -16.70
N HIS A 63 17.61 7.44 -17.35
CA HIS A 63 17.45 8.87 -17.58
C HIS A 63 16.27 9.20 -18.48
N ALA A 64 15.90 8.31 -19.42
CA ALA A 64 14.77 8.53 -20.31
C ALA A 64 13.45 8.64 -19.54
N LEU A 65 13.15 7.67 -18.66
CA LEU A 65 11.94 7.71 -17.83
C LEU A 65 11.93 8.95 -16.93
N TYR A 66 13.06 9.25 -16.28
CA TYR A 66 13.14 10.42 -15.40
C TYR A 66 12.89 11.73 -16.14
N LEU A 67 13.45 11.89 -17.34
CA LEU A 67 13.22 13.07 -18.18
C LEU A 67 11.76 13.19 -18.62
N GLU A 68 11.11 12.06 -18.95
CA GLU A 68 9.67 12.05 -19.26
C GLU A 68 8.83 12.48 -18.05
N LEU A 69 9.11 11.93 -16.86
CA LEU A 69 8.43 12.28 -15.61
C LEU A 69 8.51 13.77 -15.29
N ILE A 70 9.71 14.37 -15.29
CA ILE A 70 9.87 15.79 -14.99
C ILE A 70 9.29 16.72 -16.07
N SER A 71 8.98 16.17 -17.25
CA SER A 71 8.43 16.93 -18.38
C SER A 71 6.90 16.87 -18.46
N LEU A 72 6.26 16.08 -17.58
CA LEU A 72 4.79 16.00 -17.52
C LEU A 72 4.17 17.36 -17.13
N ASP A 73 3.00 17.64 -17.67
CA ASP A 73 2.15 18.73 -17.20
C ASP A 73 1.31 18.23 -16.02
N PHE A 74 1.85 18.32 -14.80
CA PHE A 74 1.18 17.89 -13.57
C PHE A 74 -0.13 18.63 -13.26
N LYS A 75 -0.38 19.77 -13.92
CA LYS A 75 -1.64 20.53 -13.81
C LYS A 75 -2.61 20.21 -14.95
N GLY A 76 -2.20 19.34 -15.87
CA GLY A 76 -2.97 18.89 -17.00
C GLY A 76 -4.20 18.10 -16.56
N LYS A 77 -5.31 18.26 -17.29
CA LYS A 77 -6.57 17.56 -17.03
C LYS A 77 -6.43 16.02 -17.07
N TYR A 78 -5.45 15.52 -17.80
CA TYR A 78 -5.25 14.09 -18.05
C TYR A 78 -4.02 13.50 -17.34
N ILE A 79 -3.50 14.20 -16.32
CA ILE A 79 -2.28 13.77 -15.61
C ILE A 79 -2.38 12.36 -15.05
N ASP A 80 -3.55 11.95 -14.53
CA ASP A 80 -3.76 10.58 -14.04
C ASP A 80 -3.49 9.54 -15.15
N LEU A 81 -3.98 9.79 -16.36
CA LEU A 81 -3.78 8.90 -17.51
C LEU A 81 -2.33 8.89 -17.99
N ASP A 82 -1.69 10.07 -18.01
CA ASP A 82 -0.29 10.20 -18.41
C ASP A 82 0.63 9.45 -17.43
N LEU A 83 0.36 9.56 -16.13
CA LEU A 83 1.08 8.81 -15.09
C LEU A 83 0.84 7.30 -15.21
N GLU A 84 -0.41 6.88 -15.42
CA GLU A 84 -0.74 5.47 -15.61
C GLU A 84 0.01 4.88 -16.82
N GLN A 85 0.00 5.57 -17.96
CA GLN A 85 0.71 5.13 -19.17
C GLN A 85 2.23 5.06 -18.97
N LEU A 86 2.80 5.99 -18.20
CA LEU A 86 4.24 6.09 -18.01
C LEU A 86 4.76 5.09 -16.97
N LEU A 87 4.04 4.90 -15.87
CA LEU A 87 4.49 4.11 -14.73
C LEU A 87 4.10 2.64 -14.83
N THR A 88 2.90 2.32 -15.31
CA THR A 88 2.40 0.93 -15.39
C THR A 88 3.37 -0.03 -16.10
N PRO A 89 3.98 0.33 -17.25
CA PRO A 89 4.86 -0.59 -17.98
C PRO A 89 6.17 -0.93 -17.26
N VAL A 90 6.61 -0.09 -16.31
CA VAL A 90 7.88 -0.28 -15.59
C VAL A 90 7.69 -0.89 -14.20
N MET A 91 6.44 -1.10 -13.79
CA MET A 91 6.09 -1.52 -12.44
C MET A 91 5.92 -3.04 -12.34
N PRO A 92 6.65 -3.73 -11.43
CA PRO A 92 6.47 -5.15 -11.19
C PRO A 92 5.30 -5.41 -10.22
N PHE A 93 4.07 -5.05 -10.63
CA PHE A 93 2.91 -5.02 -9.73
C PHE A 93 2.69 -6.33 -8.95
N GLY A 94 2.79 -7.49 -9.60
CA GLY A 94 2.61 -8.77 -8.90
C GLY A 94 3.56 -8.95 -7.72
N GLU A 95 4.85 -8.66 -7.91
CA GLU A 95 5.85 -8.78 -6.83
C GLU A 95 5.72 -7.68 -5.78
N LEU A 96 5.46 -6.45 -6.22
CA LEU A 96 5.31 -5.31 -5.32
C LEU A 96 4.09 -5.49 -4.40
N GLU A 97 2.94 -5.78 -4.99
CA GLU A 97 1.69 -5.98 -4.25
C GLU A 97 1.77 -7.21 -3.35
N TYR A 98 2.42 -8.29 -3.80
CA TYR A 98 2.74 -9.43 -2.94
C TYR A 98 3.47 -9.00 -1.67
N ARG A 99 4.53 -8.18 -1.79
CA ARG A 99 5.30 -7.71 -0.64
C ARG A 99 4.45 -6.85 0.30
N ILE A 100 3.69 -5.89 -0.25
CA ILE A 100 2.81 -4.99 0.51
C ILE A 100 1.76 -5.79 1.29
N ILE A 101 1.00 -6.65 0.62
CA ILE A 101 -0.07 -7.43 1.26
C ILE A 101 0.50 -8.40 2.29
N LYS A 102 1.65 -9.03 1.99
CA LYS A 102 2.33 -9.90 2.95
C LYS A 102 2.73 -9.13 4.21
N GLU A 103 3.34 -7.96 4.06
CA GLU A 103 3.75 -7.12 5.20
C GLU A 103 2.53 -6.66 6.02
N GLU A 104 1.46 -6.21 5.38
CA GLU A 104 0.20 -5.85 6.05
C GLU A 104 -0.35 -7.03 6.88
N LEU A 105 -0.38 -8.23 6.31
CA LEU A 105 -0.84 -9.43 7.03
C LEU A 105 0.12 -9.83 8.17
N GLU A 106 1.43 -9.72 7.98
CA GLU A 106 2.42 -9.96 9.04
C GLU A 106 2.24 -8.98 10.20
N LEU A 107 1.96 -7.71 9.90
CA LEU A 107 1.64 -6.69 10.91
C LEU A 107 0.36 -7.04 11.68
N VAL A 108 -0.72 -7.45 11.01
CA VAL A 108 -1.95 -7.91 11.70
C VAL A 108 -1.67 -9.17 12.55
N ALA A 109 -0.84 -10.08 12.05
CA ALA A 109 -0.45 -11.30 12.77
C ALA A 109 0.49 -11.04 13.98
N SER A 110 1.05 -9.84 14.09
CA SER A 110 1.95 -9.41 15.16
C SER A 110 1.20 -8.70 16.31
N ASP A 111 1.96 -8.23 17.31
CA ASP A 111 1.45 -7.42 18.44
C ASP A 111 1.61 -5.91 18.22
N THR A 112 1.62 -5.45 16.96
CA THR A 112 1.76 -4.02 16.64
C THR A 112 0.63 -3.14 17.22
N ASN A 113 0.98 -1.93 17.65
CA ASN A 113 0.03 -0.91 18.09
C ASN A 113 -0.62 -0.13 16.92
N ASP A 114 -0.07 -0.21 15.70
CA ASP A 114 -0.59 0.49 14.52
C ASP A 114 -1.65 -0.32 13.75
N ILE A 115 -2.28 -1.31 14.38
CA ILE A 115 -3.26 -2.20 13.73
C ILE A 115 -4.39 -1.42 13.04
N ASP A 116 -4.79 -0.26 13.59
CA ASP A 116 -5.85 0.57 13.06
C ASP A 116 -5.56 1.02 11.61
N LYS A 117 -4.34 1.50 11.36
CA LYS A 117 -3.90 1.94 10.03
C LYS A 117 -3.74 0.76 9.07
N VAL A 118 -3.26 -0.37 9.59
CA VAL A 118 -3.08 -1.57 8.77
C VAL A 118 -4.44 -2.12 8.32
N LEU A 119 -5.44 -2.14 9.22
CA LEU A 119 -6.80 -2.56 8.89
C LEU A 119 -7.49 -1.61 7.91
N ASP A 120 -7.24 -0.30 8.00
CA ASP A 120 -7.72 0.69 7.03
C ASP A 120 -7.17 0.40 5.62
N ASN A 121 -5.85 0.18 5.51
CA ASN A 121 -5.24 -0.21 4.24
C ASN A 121 -5.80 -1.53 3.70
N ILE A 122 -5.98 -2.53 4.55
CA ILE A 122 -6.57 -3.82 4.19
C ILE A 122 -8.02 -3.65 3.72
N TYR A 123 -8.80 -2.73 4.31
CA TYR A 123 -10.16 -2.43 3.89
C TYR A 123 -10.20 -1.83 2.47
N GLU A 124 -9.34 -0.86 2.17
CA GLU A 124 -9.21 -0.28 0.82
C GLU A 124 -8.79 -1.37 -0.20
N ASN A 125 -7.74 -2.14 0.12
CA ASN A 125 -7.25 -3.25 -0.69
C ASN A 125 -8.33 -4.33 -0.96
N TYR A 126 -9.19 -4.60 0.03
CA TYR A 126 -10.36 -5.46 -0.13
C TYR A 126 -11.39 -4.85 -1.09
N CYS A 127 -11.74 -3.57 -0.90
CA CYS A 127 -12.70 -2.85 -1.74
C CYS A 127 -12.26 -2.81 -3.22
N ASP A 128 -10.96 -2.72 -3.46
CA ASP A 128 -10.38 -2.57 -4.79
C ASP A 128 -10.24 -3.90 -5.56
N GLY A 129 -10.27 -5.05 -4.88
CA GLY A 129 -10.33 -6.33 -5.58
C GLY A 129 -9.80 -7.55 -4.85
N TYR A 130 -9.02 -7.39 -3.77
CA TYR A 130 -8.47 -8.52 -3.03
C TYR A 130 -9.52 -9.17 -2.11
N SER A 131 -10.49 -9.87 -2.70
CA SER A 131 -11.63 -10.40 -1.97
C SER A 131 -11.27 -11.47 -0.92
N PHE A 132 -10.08 -12.08 -0.99
CA PHE A 132 -9.57 -12.96 0.06
C PHE A 132 -9.31 -12.22 1.40
N LEU A 133 -9.18 -10.89 1.38
CA LEU A 133 -9.05 -10.04 2.58
C LEU A 133 -10.40 -9.70 3.23
N ARG A 134 -11.51 -10.16 2.66
CA ARG A 134 -12.87 -9.72 3.02
C ARG A 134 -13.18 -9.76 4.50
N PHE A 135 -12.76 -10.80 5.24
CA PHE A 135 -13.02 -10.83 6.67
C PHE A 135 -12.29 -9.70 7.41
N LEU A 136 -11.01 -9.47 7.14
CA LEU A 136 -10.23 -8.40 7.76
C LEU A 136 -10.77 -7.01 7.37
N GLY A 137 -11.07 -6.81 6.09
CA GLY A 137 -11.66 -5.55 5.60
C GLY A 137 -13.02 -5.26 6.24
N LEU A 138 -13.94 -6.22 6.28
CA LEU A 138 -15.25 -6.01 6.93
C LEU A 138 -15.13 -5.88 8.46
N SER A 139 -14.11 -6.50 9.07
CA SER A 139 -13.83 -6.31 10.49
C SER A 139 -13.50 -4.84 10.79
N PHE A 140 -12.68 -4.19 9.97
CA PHE A 140 -12.40 -2.75 10.10
C PHE A 140 -13.69 -1.92 10.13
N ALA A 141 -14.55 -2.11 9.11
CA ALA A 141 -15.81 -1.39 8.99
C ALA A 141 -16.74 -1.60 10.20
N LEU A 142 -16.78 -2.83 10.74
CA LEU A 142 -17.59 -3.17 11.91
C LEU A 142 -17.01 -2.58 13.21
N LEU A 143 -15.70 -2.63 13.38
CA LEU A 143 -15.00 -2.17 14.58
C LEU A 143 -15.00 -0.64 14.72
N GLY A 144 -15.10 0.10 13.61
CA GLY A 144 -15.04 1.57 13.60
C GLY A 144 -16.26 2.26 14.20
N GLY A 145 -17.38 1.55 14.33
CA GLY A 145 -18.61 2.07 14.96
C GLY A 145 -19.10 3.39 14.35
N SER A 146 -19.86 4.17 15.13
CA SER A 146 -20.42 5.46 14.72
C SER A 146 -19.51 6.66 15.01
N ASN A 147 -18.44 6.47 15.79
CA ASN A 147 -17.51 7.53 16.22
C ASN A 147 -16.12 7.43 15.55
N GLY A 148 -15.90 6.43 14.69
CA GLY A 148 -14.66 6.24 13.93
C GLY A 148 -13.47 5.73 14.75
N THR A 149 -13.68 5.31 16.00
CA THR A 149 -12.61 4.72 16.83
C THR A 149 -12.76 3.21 16.85
N LEU A 150 -11.70 2.49 16.47
CA LEU A 150 -11.70 1.03 16.46
C LEU A 150 -11.70 0.47 17.89
N ILE A 151 -12.63 -0.45 18.16
CA ILE A 151 -12.73 -1.15 19.45
C ILE A 151 -12.03 -2.50 19.37
N ILE A 152 -10.73 -2.54 19.65
CA ILE A 152 -9.92 -3.77 19.58
C ILE A 152 -9.52 -4.21 20.99
N ASN A 153 -10.25 -5.20 21.54
CA ASN A 153 -9.84 -5.93 22.74
C ASN A 153 -9.01 -7.17 22.37
N GLU A 154 -8.48 -7.89 23.36
CA GLU A 154 -7.63 -9.07 23.09
C GLU A 154 -8.36 -10.18 22.32
N GLY A 155 -9.66 -10.38 22.59
CA GLY A 155 -10.46 -11.38 21.89
C GLY A 155 -10.63 -11.06 20.40
N VAL A 156 -10.88 -9.79 20.08
CA VAL A 156 -10.90 -9.26 18.71
C VAL A 156 -9.52 -9.40 18.07
N ARG A 157 -8.47 -8.99 18.80
CA ARG A 157 -7.08 -9.06 18.31
C ARG A 157 -6.69 -10.47 17.91
N GLU A 158 -7.04 -11.47 18.73
CA GLU A 158 -6.75 -12.88 18.43
C GLU A 158 -7.48 -13.36 17.16
N LEU A 159 -8.75 -12.98 16.95
CA LEU A 159 -9.48 -13.35 15.73
C LEU A 159 -8.84 -12.77 14.47
N LEU A 160 -8.45 -11.50 14.51
CA LEU A 160 -7.75 -10.83 13.40
C LEU A 160 -6.39 -11.49 13.12
N ARG A 161 -5.65 -11.79 14.19
CA ARG A 161 -4.34 -12.46 14.13
C ARG A 161 -4.44 -13.84 13.49
N GLU A 162 -5.42 -14.64 13.90
CA GLU A 162 -5.61 -15.99 13.36
C GLU A 162 -6.03 -15.98 11.90
N GLU A 163 -6.87 -15.02 11.48
CA GLU A 163 -7.17 -14.86 10.05
C GLU A 163 -5.93 -14.43 9.26
N ALA A 164 -5.17 -13.45 9.74
CA ALA A 164 -3.98 -12.97 9.03
C ALA A 164 -2.96 -14.10 8.84
N LYS A 165 -2.70 -14.90 9.89
CA LYS A 165 -1.86 -16.12 9.78
C LYS A 165 -2.44 -17.14 8.81
N ARG A 166 -3.76 -17.31 8.76
CA ARG A 166 -4.40 -18.23 7.82
C ARG A 166 -4.16 -17.80 6.38
N LEU A 167 -4.34 -16.52 6.07
CA LEU A 167 -4.12 -15.97 4.73
C LEU A 167 -2.64 -16.03 4.34
N LEU A 168 -1.72 -15.68 5.25
CA LEU A 168 -0.28 -15.82 5.04
C LEU A 168 0.12 -17.23 4.61
N ARG A 169 -0.38 -18.27 5.31
CA ARG A 169 -0.08 -19.66 4.93
C ARG A 169 -0.48 -19.99 3.49
N PHE A 170 -1.58 -19.43 2.98
CA PHE A 170 -2.00 -19.66 1.60
C PHE A 170 -1.17 -18.85 0.59
N ILE A 171 -0.75 -17.65 0.95
CA ILE A 171 0.15 -16.82 0.14
C ILE A 171 1.52 -17.48 0.03
N GLU A 172 2.08 -17.97 1.13
CA GLU A 172 3.42 -18.59 1.18
C GLU A 172 3.53 -19.88 0.36
N VAL A 173 2.43 -20.61 0.20
CA VAL A 173 2.37 -21.84 -0.60
C VAL A 173 1.71 -21.64 -1.97
N ASP A 174 1.63 -20.38 -2.43
CA ASP A 174 1.15 -20.00 -3.77
C ASP A 174 -0.32 -20.41 -4.06
N LYS A 175 -1.11 -20.63 -3.01
CA LYS A 175 -2.55 -20.93 -3.11
C LYS A 175 -3.39 -19.67 -3.29
N ILE A 176 -2.89 -18.54 -2.82
CA ILE A 176 -3.33 -17.19 -3.21
C ILE A 176 -2.11 -16.56 -3.87
N ARG A 177 -2.19 -16.28 -5.17
CA ARG A 177 -1.08 -15.69 -5.92
C ARG A 177 -1.48 -14.31 -6.42
N ILE A 178 -0.84 -13.27 -5.89
CA ILE A 178 -1.02 -11.89 -6.37
C ILE A 178 -0.28 -11.75 -7.70
N THR A 179 -0.99 -11.32 -8.74
CA THR A 179 -0.48 -11.28 -10.13
C THR A 179 -0.35 -9.86 -10.67
N GLY A 180 -1.02 -8.90 -10.04
CA GLY A 180 -1.03 -7.51 -10.46
C GLY A 180 -1.68 -6.62 -9.40
N MET A 181 -1.90 -5.36 -9.74
CA MET A 181 -2.59 -4.41 -8.87
C MET A 181 -4.06 -4.82 -8.72
N PHE A 182 -4.44 -5.22 -7.51
CA PHE A 182 -5.79 -5.73 -7.19
C PHE A 182 -6.18 -7.01 -7.94
N GLU A 183 -5.20 -7.69 -8.55
CA GLU A 183 -5.39 -8.92 -9.32
C GLU A 183 -4.70 -10.08 -8.63
N TYR A 184 -5.39 -11.22 -8.55
CA TYR A 184 -4.85 -12.43 -7.96
C TYR A 184 -5.54 -13.69 -8.50
N ASP A 185 -4.78 -14.79 -8.51
CA ASP A 185 -5.30 -16.14 -8.73
C ASP A 185 -5.54 -16.83 -7.38
N ASP A 186 -6.68 -17.53 -7.28
CA ASP A 186 -7.06 -18.30 -6.09
C ASP A 186 -7.16 -19.79 -6.41
N PHE A 187 -6.16 -20.55 -5.96
CA PHE A 187 -6.04 -22.00 -6.13
C PHE A 187 -6.44 -22.78 -4.87
N ARG A 188 -7.05 -22.12 -3.88
CA ARG A 188 -7.61 -22.79 -2.69
C ARG A 188 -8.87 -23.57 -3.07
N ASP A 189 -9.07 -24.72 -2.44
CA ASP A 189 -10.35 -25.43 -2.52
C ASP A 189 -11.46 -24.59 -1.88
N SER A 190 -12.71 -24.76 -2.32
CA SER A 190 -13.84 -23.92 -1.90
C SER A 190 -14.06 -23.91 -0.39
N GLU A 191 -13.76 -25.02 0.30
CA GLU A 191 -13.86 -25.13 1.76
C GLU A 191 -12.90 -24.21 2.52
N TYR A 192 -11.78 -23.81 1.89
CA TYR A 192 -10.79 -22.90 2.47
C TYR A 192 -11.05 -21.43 2.13
N ARG A 193 -12.01 -21.14 1.26
CA ARG A 193 -12.47 -19.77 0.94
C ARG A 193 -13.60 -19.34 1.87
N ILE A 194 -13.38 -19.52 3.17
CA ILE A 194 -14.39 -19.32 4.22
C ILE A 194 -14.95 -17.88 4.22
N GLU A 195 -14.18 -16.91 3.78
CA GLU A 195 -14.60 -15.52 3.63
C GLU A 195 -15.65 -15.32 2.51
N LEU A 196 -15.83 -16.29 1.62
CA LEU A 196 -16.87 -16.26 0.59
C LEU A 196 -18.17 -16.91 1.08
N THR A 197 -18.08 -17.97 1.89
CA THR A 197 -19.25 -18.79 2.26
C THR A 197 -19.71 -18.62 3.71
N ASN A 198 -18.82 -18.20 4.62
CA ASN A 198 -19.02 -18.20 6.06
C ASN A 198 -18.73 -16.84 6.71
N VAL A 199 -18.56 -15.77 5.93
CA VAL A 199 -18.20 -14.45 6.46
C VAL A 199 -19.16 -13.94 7.53
N GLU A 200 -20.47 -14.19 7.39
CA GLU A 200 -21.48 -13.80 8.38
C GLU A 200 -21.25 -14.49 9.73
N LEU A 201 -20.85 -15.76 9.71
CA LEU A 201 -20.53 -16.50 10.92
C LEU A 201 -19.24 -15.97 11.57
N MET A 202 -18.25 -15.61 10.76
CA MET A 202 -17.00 -15.04 11.25
C MET A 202 -17.24 -13.66 11.88
N LEU A 203 -18.05 -12.80 11.24
CA LEU A 203 -18.41 -11.48 11.78
C LEU A 203 -19.25 -11.60 13.06
N ARG A 204 -20.16 -12.56 13.16
CA ARG A 204 -20.90 -12.81 14.41
C ARG A 204 -19.96 -13.16 15.57
N LYS A 205 -18.97 -14.01 15.33
CA LYS A 205 -17.95 -14.33 16.35
C LYS A 205 -17.16 -13.07 16.75
N LEU A 206 -16.86 -12.19 15.79
CA LEU A 206 -16.22 -10.91 16.07
C LEU A 206 -17.11 -10.03 16.96
N GLU A 207 -18.39 -9.89 16.65
CA GLU A 207 -19.36 -9.13 17.45
C GLU A 207 -19.48 -9.66 18.89
N GLU A 208 -19.50 -10.98 19.05
CA GLU A 208 -19.48 -11.63 20.37
C GLU A 208 -18.20 -11.23 21.14
N LYS A 209 -17.03 -11.25 20.49
CA LYS A 209 -15.76 -10.82 21.09
C LYS A 209 -15.72 -9.35 21.44
N ILE A 210 -16.32 -8.45 20.65
CA ILE A 210 -16.42 -7.03 20.97
C ILE A 210 -17.17 -6.81 22.30
N GLN A 211 -18.14 -7.67 22.61
CA GLN A 211 -18.96 -7.58 23.82
C GLN A 211 -18.34 -8.26 25.06
N GLU A 212 -17.30 -9.08 24.88
CA GLU A 212 -16.53 -9.66 25.99
C GLU A 212 -15.74 -8.55 26.70
N LYS A 213 -15.98 -8.40 28.01
CA LYS A 213 -15.33 -7.43 28.88
C LYS A 213 -14.01 -7.94 29.44
#